data_AF-Q10EE5-F1
#
_entry.id   AF-Q10EE5-F1
#
_cell.length_a   1.000
_cell.length_b   1.000
_cell.length_c   1.000
_cell.angle_alpha   90.00
_cell.angle_beta   90.00
_cell.angle_gamma   90.00
#
_symmetry.space_group_name_H-M   'P 1'
#
loop_
_entity.id
_entity.type
_entity.pdbx_description
1 polymer ?
#
loop_
_entity_poly.entity_id
_entity_poly.type
_entity_poly.pdbx_seq_one_letter_code
_entity_poly.pdbx_strand_id
1 'polypeptide(L)'
;MDVLKRELQRKRQLLDADFGGRKLLRRAEIERREMERIREAERRLLLQKQLRSSSSHHRAASRSTTTPGAPDGDESSRTEHRGDGEEKEGAPLLPREEVIRRLRVLRQPATLFGEDDAARLRRLHAVLEDPAALADVEAAEIGEGQTNDFLRDIQALRAKAVAASASAAAKPKAGAATAESGGETREEVPFEELCDEDKIMTFFKRLMSEWSQEMDEMPEAERRTAKGKAAVATCKQCARYLEPLFKLCKKKVCDSINSRTHLRI
;
A
#
# COMPACT_ATOMS: atom_id res chain seq x y z
N MET A 1 -14.88 -39.80 -20.60
CA MET A 1 -13.75 -39.38 -21.46
C MET A 1 -14.08 -38.17 -22.35
N ASP A 2 -15.35 -37.92 -22.69
CA ASP A 2 -15.71 -36.87 -23.67
C ASP A 2 -15.77 -35.45 -23.10
N VAL A 3 -16.05 -35.30 -21.80
CA VAL A 3 -16.04 -33.98 -21.13
C VAL A 3 -14.63 -33.39 -21.12
N LEU A 4 -13.62 -34.21 -20.85
CA LEU A 4 -12.22 -33.78 -20.83
C LEU A 4 -11.74 -33.37 -22.23
N LYS A 5 -12.16 -34.11 -23.27
CA LYS A 5 -11.87 -33.77 -24.67
C LYS A 5 -12.51 -32.44 -25.08
N ARG A 6 -13.76 -32.17 -24.66
CA ARG A 6 -14.44 -30.89 -24.92
C ARG A 6 -13.74 -29.72 -24.24
N GLU A 7 -13.34 -29.86 -22.98
CA GLU A 7 -12.62 -28.81 -22.26
C GLU A 7 -11.23 -28.53 -22.86
N LEU A 8 -10.50 -29.58 -23.27
CA LEU A 8 -9.23 -29.42 -23.98
C LEU A 8 -9.40 -28.72 -25.34
N GLN A 9 -10.44 -29.08 -26.09
CA GLN A 9 -10.75 -28.44 -27.37
C GLN A 9 -11.13 -26.96 -27.19
N ARG A 10 -11.93 -26.65 -26.16
CA ARG A 10 -12.30 -25.28 -25.80
C ARG A 10 -11.08 -24.43 -25.43
N LYS A 11 -10.18 -24.97 -24.59
CA LYS A 11 -8.93 -24.28 -24.22
C LYS A 11 -8.02 -24.05 -25.42
N ARG A 12 -7.95 -25.02 -26.34
CA ARG A 12 -7.18 -24.87 -27.59
C ARG A 12 -7.75 -23.79 -28.49
N GLN A 13 -9.07 -23.76 -28.68
CA GLN A 13 -9.74 -22.71 -29.46
C GLN A 13 -9.54 -21.31 -28.87
N LEU A 14 -9.57 -21.18 -27.53
CA LEU A 14 -9.31 -19.91 -26.86
C LEU A 14 -7.87 -19.41 -27.09
N LEU A 15 -6.88 -20.30 -26.93
CA LEU A 15 -5.48 -19.97 -27.20
C LEU A 15 -5.24 -19.62 -28.68
N ASP A 16 -5.90 -20.32 -29.60
CA ASP A 16 -5.83 -20.02 -31.02
C ASP A 16 -6.48 -18.66 -31.35
N ALA A 17 -7.58 -18.29 -30.69
CA ALA A 17 -8.22 -16.98 -30.85
C ALA A 17 -7.38 -15.82 -30.29
N ASP A 18 -6.68 -16.05 -29.18
CA ASP A 18 -5.86 -15.02 -28.53
C ASP A 18 -4.52 -14.80 -29.23
N PHE A 19 -3.89 -15.88 -29.70
CA PHE A 19 -2.49 -15.87 -30.11
C PHE A 19 -2.24 -16.40 -31.53
N GLY A 20 -3.29 -16.79 -32.25
CA GLY A 20 -3.22 -17.21 -33.65
C GLY A 20 -2.42 -18.50 -33.86
N GLY A 21 -2.45 -19.44 -32.90
CA GLY A 21 -1.76 -20.73 -33.01
C GLY A 21 -0.23 -20.67 -32.88
N ARG A 22 0.33 -19.56 -32.38
CA ARG A 22 1.77 -19.43 -32.11
C ARG A 22 2.18 -20.36 -30.97
N LYS A 23 3.17 -21.23 -31.23
CA LYS A 23 3.69 -22.22 -30.26
C LYS A 23 4.63 -21.61 -29.21
N LEU A 24 5.26 -20.46 -29.51
CA LEU A 24 6.17 -19.76 -28.63
C LEU A 24 5.57 -18.40 -28.29
N LEU A 25 5.21 -18.22 -27.03
CA LEU A 25 4.64 -16.99 -26.51
C LEU A 25 5.53 -16.44 -25.41
N ARG A 26 5.80 -15.13 -25.49
CA ARG A 26 6.53 -14.43 -24.43
C ARG A 26 5.58 -14.24 -23.26
N ARG A 27 6.02 -14.61 -22.06
CA ARG A 27 5.22 -14.48 -20.82
C ARG A 27 4.58 -13.10 -20.63
N ALA A 28 5.29 -12.03 -21.00
CA ALA A 28 4.79 -10.66 -20.94
C ALA A 28 3.58 -10.37 -21.86
N GLU A 29 3.41 -11.13 -22.93
CA GLU A 29 2.28 -11.00 -23.86
C GLU A 29 1.03 -11.68 -23.30
N ILE A 30 1.21 -12.83 -22.65
CA ILE A 30 0.15 -13.56 -21.94
C ILE A 30 -0.40 -12.72 -20.79
N GLU A 31 0.49 -12.22 -19.93
CA GLU A 31 0.11 -11.41 -18.76
C GLU A 31 -0.60 -10.11 -19.18
N ARG A 32 -0.16 -9.47 -20.27
CA ARG A 32 -0.82 -8.26 -20.81
C ARG A 32 -2.25 -8.55 -21.26
N ARG A 33 -2.45 -9.67 -21.97
CA ARG A 33 -3.76 -10.06 -22.49
C ARG A 33 -4.73 -10.44 -21.37
N GLU A 34 -4.25 -11.09 -20.32
CA GLU A 34 -5.04 -11.37 -19.12
C GLU A 34 -5.44 -10.08 -18.39
N MET A 35 -4.52 -9.14 -18.25
CA MET A 35 -4.80 -7.83 -17.64
C MET A 35 -5.84 -7.02 -18.43
N GLU A 36 -5.80 -7.07 -19.76
CA GLU A 36 -6.83 -6.46 -20.62
C GLU A 36 -8.21 -7.08 -20.38
N ARG A 37 -8.30 -8.41 -20.30
CA ARG A 37 -9.56 -9.11 -20.00
C ARG A 37 -10.12 -8.75 -18.63
N ILE A 38 -9.27 -8.67 -17.61
CA ILE A 38 -9.69 -8.28 -16.27
C ILE A 38 -10.27 -6.86 -16.30
N ARG A 39 -9.58 -5.91 -16.94
CA ARG A 39 -10.06 -4.53 -17.08
C ARG A 39 -11.36 -4.44 -17.87
N GLU A 40 -11.52 -5.23 -18.93
CA GLU A 40 -12.75 -5.28 -19.71
C GLU A 40 -13.91 -5.89 -18.91
N ALA A 41 -13.65 -6.96 -18.15
CA ALA A 41 -14.63 -7.57 -17.27
C ALA A 41 -15.08 -6.60 -16.16
N GLU A 42 -14.15 -5.86 -15.55
CA GLU A 42 -14.45 -4.81 -14.59
C GLU A 42 -15.31 -3.71 -15.22
N ARG A 43 -14.95 -3.20 -16.40
CA ARG A 43 -15.76 -2.21 -17.14
C ARG A 43 -17.17 -2.72 -17.42
N ARG A 44 -17.30 -3.97 -17.87
CA ARG A 44 -18.60 -4.58 -18.15
C ARG A 44 -19.45 -4.75 -16.89
N LEU A 45 -18.83 -5.13 -15.78
CA LEU A 45 -19.51 -5.27 -14.49
C LEU A 45 -20.00 -3.92 -13.96
N LEU A 46 -19.21 -2.86 -14.16
CA LEU A 46 -19.62 -1.49 -13.84
C LEU A 46 -20.83 -1.06 -14.67
N LEU A 47 -20.82 -1.29 -15.99
CA LEU A 47 -21.96 -0.99 -16.86
C LEU A 47 -23.21 -1.80 -16.46
N GLN A 48 -23.06 -3.08 -16.12
CA GLN A 48 -24.17 -3.90 -15.65
C GLN A 48 -24.73 -3.38 -14.31
N LYS A 49 -23.85 -2.93 -13.40
CA LYS A 49 -24.26 -2.33 -12.12
C LYS A 49 -25.03 -1.02 -12.35
N GLN A 50 -24.61 -0.18 -13.29
CA GLN A 50 -25.33 1.04 -13.70
C GLN A 50 -26.70 0.74 -14.33
N LEU A 51 -26.80 -0.28 -15.18
CA LEU A 51 -28.06 -0.71 -15.78
C LEU A 51 -29.03 -1.30 -14.73
N ARG A 52 -28.52 -2.00 -13.72
CA ARG A 52 -29.33 -2.52 -12.61
C ARG A 52 -29.77 -1.40 -11.66
N SER A 53 -28.95 -0.39 -11.42
CA SER A 53 -29.35 0.75 -10.57
C SER A 53 -30.42 1.60 -11.26
N SER A 54 -30.30 1.86 -12.57
CA SER A 54 -31.33 2.56 -13.35
C SER A 54 -32.65 1.79 -13.41
N SER A 55 -32.63 0.48 -13.64
CA SER A 55 -33.84 -0.37 -13.60
C SER A 55 -34.53 -0.42 -12.22
N SER A 56 -33.77 -0.30 -11.13
CA SER A 56 -34.34 -0.26 -9.78
C SER A 56 -35.12 1.04 -9.48
N HIS A 57 -34.79 2.15 -10.14
CA HIS A 57 -35.52 3.41 -9.99
C HIS A 57 -36.88 3.40 -10.72
N HIS A 58 -37.03 2.63 -11.80
CA HIS A 58 -38.30 2.50 -12.52
C HIS A 58 -39.30 1.54 -11.84
N ARG A 59 -38.82 0.54 -11.08
CA ARG A 59 -39.70 -0.41 -10.36
C ARG A 59 -40.30 0.16 -9.07
N ALA A 60 -39.67 1.19 -8.48
CA ALA A 60 -40.22 1.91 -7.33
C ALA A 60 -41.33 2.90 -7.72
N ALA A 61 -41.29 3.46 -8.94
CA ALA A 61 -42.28 4.43 -9.43
C ALA A 61 -43.63 3.81 -9.88
N SER A 62 -43.69 2.49 -10.05
CA SER A 62 -44.87 1.80 -10.61
C SER A 62 -45.81 1.17 -9.56
N ARG A 63 -45.63 1.44 -8.26
CA ARG A 63 -46.43 0.84 -7.17
C ARG A 63 -47.38 1.81 -6.45
N SER A 64 -47.70 2.95 -7.05
CA SER A 64 -48.53 4.00 -6.41
C SER A 64 -49.81 4.28 -7.21
N THR A 65 -50.84 3.45 -7.05
CA THR A 65 -52.27 3.64 -7.43
C THR A 65 -52.97 2.34 -6.98
N THR A 66 -53.99 2.24 -6.12
CA THR A 66 -55.18 3.04 -5.76
C THR A 66 -55.69 2.69 -4.33
N THR A 67 -56.42 3.64 -3.71
CA THR A 67 -57.13 3.75 -2.39
C THR A 67 -58.41 2.87 -2.23
N PRO A 68 -59.33 2.97 -1.20
CA PRO A 68 -59.35 3.58 0.18
C PRO A 68 -60.09 2.78 1.33
N GLY A 69 -60.00 3.28 2.59
CA GLY A 69 -61.04 3.23 3.67
C GLY A 69 -60.79 2.21 4.82
N ALA A 70 -60.94 2.46 6.13
CA ALA A 70 -61.49 3.52 7.00
C ALA A 70 -60.92 3.33 8.47
N PRO A 71 -61.23 4.19 9.47
CA PRO A 71 -60.37 4.51 10.64
C PRO A 71 -60.79 3.87 11.99
N ASP A 72 -59.92 3.95 13.03
CA ASP A 72 -60.19 4.57 14.36
C ASP A 72 -59.16 4.17 15.47
N GLY A 73 -58.89 5.13 16.39
CA GLY A 73 -58.17 5.01 17.69
C GLY A 73 -56.79 5.69 17.72
N ASP A 74 -56.62 6.96 18.12
CA ASP A 74 -56.54 7.51 19.51
C ASP A 74 -55.32 6.95 20.29
N GLU A 75 -54.39 7.67 20.93
CA GLU A 75 -54.29 9.03 21.50
C GLU A 75 -52.78 9.38 21.71
N SER A 76 -52.44 10.69 21.74
CA SER A 76 -51.30 11.36 22.42
C SER A 76 -49.89 10.75 22.42
N SER A 77 -48.88 11.42 21.84
CA SER A 77 -48.26 12.59 22.46
C SER A 77 -47.46 13.44 21.46
N ARG A 78 -47.50 14.74 21.69
CA ARG A 78 -47.17 15.83 20.80
C ARG A 78 -46.06 16.65 21.45
N THR A 79 -44.93 16.82 20.76
CA THR A 79 -44.17 18.08 20.73
C THR A 79 -43.24 18.08 19.52
N GLU A 80 -43.70 18.77 18.48
CA GLU A 80 -42.88 19.25 17.38
C GLU A 80 -42.09 20.49 17.82
N HIS A 81 -40.84 20.57 17.39
CA HIS A 81 -40.26 21.86 17.00
C HIS A 81 -39.65 21.70 15.60
N ARG A 82 -40.07 22.60 14.71
CA ARG A 82 -39.87 22.60 13.26
C ARG A 82 -39.24 23.95 12.89
N GLY A 83 -38.37 23.93 11.88
CA GLY A 83 -37.78 25.10 11.20
C GLY A 83 -36.28 25.23 11.53
N ASP A 84 -35.33 25.34 10.61
CA ASP A 84 -35.30 25.68 9.18
C ASP A 84 -34.06 24.94 8.60
N GLY A 85 -33.97 24.48 7.35
CA GLY A 85 -34.20 25.26 6.14
C GLY A 85 -32.88 25.69 5.51
N GLU A 86 -31.99 24.75 5.11
CA GLU A 86 -31.04 24.97 4.01
C GLU A 86 -30.85 23.65 3.25
N GLU A 87 -31.80 23.37 2.37
CA GLU A 87 -31.56 22.48 1.23
C GLU A 87 -30.52 23.14 0.33
N LYS A 88 -29.24 22.82 0.54
CA LYS A 88 -28.22 23.00 -0.50
C LYS A 88 -28.43 21.89 -1.52
N GLU A 89 -29.40 22.13 -2.40
CA GLU A 89 -29.53 21.44 -3.68
C GLU A 89 -28.17 21.42 -4.39
N GLY A 90 -27.72 20.22 -4.76
CA GLY A 90 -26.63 20.06 -5.73
C GLY A 90 -25.31 19.46 -5.24
N ALA A 91 -25.20 18.94 -4.01
CA ALA A 91 -24.02 18.15 -3.63
C ALA A 91 -24.09 16.76 -4.28
N PRO A 92 -23.14 16.37 -5.16
CA PRO A 92 -23.13 15.04 -5.74
C PRO A 92 -23.08 14.02 -4.60
N LEU A 93 -24.05 13.11 -4.55
CA LEU A 93 -24.07 12.01 -3.57
C LEU A 93 -22.84 11.13 -3.83
N LEU A 94 -21.72 11.47 -3.18
CA LEU A 94 -20.52 10.67 -3.23
C LEU A 94 -20.87 9.26 -2.73
N PRO A 95 -20.55 8.20 -3.48
CA PRO A 95 -20.79 6.83 -3.01
C PRO A 95 -20.17 6.63 -1.64
N ARG A 96 -20.85 5.87 -0.77
CA ARG A 96 -20.41 5.61 0.61
C ARG A 96 -18.96 5.14 0.68
N GLU A 97 -18.55 4.30 -0.27
CA GLU A 97 -17.18 3.78 -0.38
C GLU A 97 -16.15 4.89 -0.60
N GLU A 98 -16.50 5.90 -1.40
CA GLU A 98 -15.64 7.04 -1.70
C GLU A 98 -15.52 7.98 -0.50
N VAL A 99 -16.62 8.20 0.23
CA VAL A 99 -16.60 8.97 1.48
C VAL A 99 -15.71 8.28 2.51
N ILE A 100 -15.86 6.96 2.69
CA ILE A 100 -15.01 6.17 3.58
C ILE A 100 -13.54 6.23 3.15
N ARG A 101 -13.27 6.12 1.84
CA ARG A 101 -11.91 6.19 1.31
C ARG A 101 -11.27 7.53 1.64
N ARG A 102 -11.98 8.64 1.41
CA ARG A 102 -11.50 10.00 1.72
C ARG A 102 -11.28 10.20 3.21
N LEU A 103 -12.21 9.75 4.05
CA LEU A 103 -12.05 9.81 5.51
C LEU A 103 -10.83 9.03 6.00
N ARG A 104 -10.55 7.84 5.42
CA ARG A 104 -9.35 7.05 5.75
C ARG A 104 -8.06 7.76 5.36
N VAL A 105 -8.04 8.41 4.20
CA VAL A 105 -6.90 9.22 3.75
C VAL A 105 -6.67 10.39 4.72
N LEU A 106 -7.74 11.04 5.17
CA LEU A 106 -7.72 12.11 6.18
C LEU A 106 -7.54 11.59 7.62
N ARG A 107 -7.23 10.30 7.81
CA ARG A 107 -7.05 9.62 9.10
C ARG A 107 -8.22 9.76 10.08
N GLN A 108 -9.43 9.98 9.56
CA GLN A 108 -10.65 10.06 10.33
C GLN A 108 -11.34 8.68 10.42
N PRO A 109 -12.10 8.40 11.50
CA PRO A 109 -12.91 7.19 11.60
C PRO A 109 -13.84 7.02 10.38
N ALA A 110 -13.82 5.84 9.78
CA ALA A 110 -14.58 5.55 8.57
C ALA A 110 -16.11 5.66 8.79
N THR A 111 -16.58 5.26 9.97
CA THR A 111 -17.99 5.32 10.40
C THR A 111 -18.03 5.53 11.90
N LEU A 112 -18.87 6.45 12.38
CA LEU A 112 -19.19 6.59 13.81
C LEU A 112 -20.46 5.78 14.15
N PHE A 113 -20.63 5.42 15.42
CA PHE A 113 -21.80 4.67 15.87
C PHE A 113 -23.07 5.51 15.72
N GLY A 114 -24.12 4.94 15.12
CA GLY A 114 -25.37 5.66 14.84
C GLY A 114 -25.30 6.69 13.70
N GLU A 115 -24.17 6.78 12.99
CA GLU A 115 -23.99 7.70 11.86
C GLU A 115 -24.67 7.17 10.59
N ASP A 116 -25.57 7.96 10.01
CA ASP A 116 -26.15 7.72 8.68
C ASP A 116 -25.21 8.20 7.56
N ASP A 117 -25.44 7.78 6.32
CA ASP A 117 -24.53 8.12 5.21
C ASP A 117 -24.50 9.62 4.90
N ALA A 118 -25.60 10.34 5.18
CA ALA A 118 -25.66 11.79 5.04
C ALA A 118 -24.85 12.52 6.13
N ALA A 119 -24.91 12.11 7.39
CA ALA A 119 -24.08 12.67 8.46
C ALA A 119 -22.59 12.39 8.23
N ARG A 120 -22.25 11.20 7.74
CA ARG A 120 -20.88 10.85 7.34
C ARG A 120 -20.35 11.77 6.25
N LEU A 121 -21.17 12.06 5.24
CA LEU A 121 -20.80 12.97 4.16
C LEU A 121 -20.63 14.40 4.69
N ARG A 122 -21.56 14.89 5.53
CA ARG A 122 -21.44 16.20 6.20
C ARG A 122 -20.15 16.31 7.02
N ARG A 123 -19.79 15.26 7.76
CA ARG A 123 -18.52 15.20 8.49
C ARG A 123 -17.31 15.25 7.57
N LEU A 124 -17.33 14.52 6.45
CA LEU A 124 -16.25 14.62 5.46
C LEU A 124 -16.10 16.06 4.95
N HIS A 125 -17.20 16.76 4.65
CA HIS A 125 -17.14 18.16 4.24
C HIS A 125 -16.56 19.07 5.34
N ALA A 126 -17.01 18.92 6.58
CA ALA A 126 -16.47 19.69 7.71
C ALA A 126 -14.97 19.45 7.93
N VAL A 127 -14.49 18.21 7.78
CA VAL A 127 -13.06 17.87 7.89
C VAL A 127 -12.25 18.48 6.73
N LEU A 128 -12.81 18.56 5.53
CA LEU A 128 -12.14 19.19 4.38
C LEU A 128 -12.09 20.72 4.47
N GLU A 129 -13.00 21.32 5.23
CA GLU A 129 -13.03 22.76 5.49
C GLU A 129 -12.07 23.17 6.62
N ASP A 130 -11.62 22.23 7.46
CA ASP A 130 -10.64 22.47 8.53
C ASP A 130 -9.18 22.37 8.00
N PRO A 131 -8.42 23.47 7.95
CA PRO A 131 -7.04 23.47 7.47
C PRO A 131 -6.08 22.58 8.27
N ALA A 132 -6.37 22.34 9.56
CA ALA A 132 -5.52 21.51 10.41
C ALA A 132 -5.60 20.02 10.02
N ALA A 133 -6.78 19.56 9.60
CA ALA A 133 -7.00 18.18 9.18
C ALA A 133 -6.31 17.82 7.85
N LEU A 134 -6.01 18.82 7.01
CA LEU A 134 -5.22 18.63 5.79
C LEU A 134 -3.71 18.61 6.04
N ALA A 135 -3.22 19.39 7.01
CA ALA A 135 -1.80 19.48 7.33
C ALA A 135 -1.20 18.14 7.79
N ASP A 136 -1.97 17.34 8.55
CA ASP A 136 -1.55 16.02 9.04
C ASP A 136 -1.43 14.96 7.93
N VAL A 137 -2.06 15.19 6.77
CA VAL A 137 -2.07 14.26 5.63
C VAL A 137 -0.84 14.49 4.74
N GLU A 138 -0.39 15.74 4.61
CA GLU A 138 0.82 16.08 3.84
C GLU A 138 2.10 15.61 4.53
N ALA A 139 2.11 15.60 5.87
CA ALA A 139 3.26 15.14 6.67
C ALA A 139 3.37 13.61 6.78
N ALA A 140 2.33 12.85 6.41
CA ALA A 140 2.23 11.45 6.75
C ALA A 140 2.01 10.56 5.52
N GLU A 141 3.11 10.38 4.79
CA GLU A 141 3.45 9.25 3.93
C GLU A 141 2.38 8.14 3.88
N ILE A 142 1.50 8.22 2.88
CA ILE A 142 0.47 7.24 2.59
C ILE A 142 1.16 5.92 2.20
N GLY A 143 1.43 5.05 3.19
CA GLY A 143 1.90 3.68 2.97
C GLY A 143 2.97 3.16 3.92
N GLU A 144 3.56 4.02 4.75
CA GLU A 144 4.79 3.70 5.49
C GLU A 144 4.67 2.52 6.48
N GLY A 145 3.48 2.29 7.03
CA GLY A 145 3.25 1.24 8.04
C GLY A 145 2.80 -0.13 7.51
N GLN A 146 2.49 -0.27 6.22
CA GLN A 146 1.91 -1.52 5.68
C GLN A 146 2.54 -2.05 4.39
N THR A 147 3.38 -1.26 3.71
CA THR A 147 4.15 -1.81 2.60
C THR A 147 5.33 -2.60 3.13
N ASN A 148 5.42 -3.87 2.75
CA ASN A 148 6.57 -4.71 3.05
C ASN A 148 7.87 -3.97 2.68
N ASP A 149 8.77 -3.80 3.65
CA ASP A 149 10.04 -3.08 3.53
C ASP A 149 10.85 -3.47 2.28
N PHE A 150 10.77 -4.74 1.87
CA PHE A 150 11.39 -5.26 0.67
C PHE A 150 10.79 -4.66 -0.61
N LEU A 151 9.47 -4.49 -0.68
CA LEU A 151 8.80 -3.88 -1.82
C LEU A 151 9.15 -2.40 -1.94
N ARG A 152 9.26 -1.70 -0.80
CA ARG A 152 9.72 -0.31 -0.76
C ARG A 152 11.13 -0.18 -1.35
N ASP A 153 12.06 -1.02 -0.91
CA ASP A 153 13.45 -0.99 -1.41
C ASP A 153 13.54 -1.34 -2.90
N ILE A 154 12.78 -2.33 -3.37
CA ILE A 154 12.71 -2.65 -4.80
C ILE A 154 12.13 -1.50 -5.62
N GLN A 155 11.08 -0.83 -5.12
CA GLN A 155 10.47 0.32 -5.80
C GLN A 155 11.45 1.50 -5.86
N ALA A 156 12.15 1.80 -4.77
CA ALA A 156 13.18 2.84 -4.73
C ALA A 156 14.31 2.57 -5.73
N LEU A 157 14.79 1.32 -5.82
CA LEU A 157 15.79 0.91 -6.82
C LEU A 157 15.27 1.03 -8.25
N ARG A 158 14.00 0.70 -8.50
CA ARG A 158 13.36 0.89 -9.81
C ARG A 158 13.24 2.37 -10.16
N ALA A 159 12.77 3.20 -9.24
CA ALA A 159 12.66 4.64 -9.43
C ALA A 159 14.03 5.28 -9.72
N LYS A 160 15.08 4.91 -8.96
CA LYS A 160 16.45 5.37 -9.21
C LYS A 160 16.99 4.91 -10.57
N ALA A 161 16.67 3.70 -11.02
CA ALA A 161 17.04 3.22 -12.35
C ALA A 161 16.31 3.99 -13.47
N VAL A 162 15.02 4.31 -13.29
CA VAL A 162 14.25 5.14 -14.22
C VAL A 162 14.82 6.56 -14.28
N ALA A 163 15.10 7.17 -13.14
CA ALA A 163 15.73 8.48 -13.05
C ALA A 163 17.13 8.49 -13.69
N ALA A 164 17.95 7.46 -13.46
CA ALA A 164 19.25 7.30 -14.10
C ALA A 164 19.15 7.09 -15.62
N SER A 165 18.13 6.39 -16.11
CA SER A 165 17.89 6.23 -17.55
C SER A 165 17.38 7.51 -18.21
N ALA A 166 16.62 8.33 -17.48
CA ALA A 166 16.15 9.64 -17.93
C ALA A 166 17.28 10.67 -17.92
N SER A 167 18.19 10.62 -16.93
CA SER A 167 19.36 11.50 -16.87
C SER A 167 20.47 11.10 -17.87
N ALA A 168 20.54 9.84 -18.31
CA ALA A 168 21.47 9.41 -19.35
C ALA A 168 21.20 10.05 -20.75
N ALA A 169 20.02 10.64 -20.97
CA ALA A 169 19.70 11.42 -22.17
C ALA A 169 20.20 12.89 -22.10
N ALA A 170 20.74 13.33 -20.96
CA ALA A 170 21.35 14.65 -20.77
C ALA A 170 22.79 14.49 -20.25
N LYS A 171 23.79 14.82 -21.08
CA LYS A 171 25.21 14.70 -20.73
C LYS A 171 25.60 15.52 -19.47
N PRO A 172 26.68 15.13 -18.76
CA PRO A 172 26.81 15.31 -17.31
C PRO A 172 27.68 16.50 -16.89
N LYS A 173 27.46 16.99 -15.67
CA LYS A 173 28.48 17.67 -14.85
C LYS A 173 28.64 16.94 -13.51
N ALA A 174 29.90 16.83 -13.10
CA ALA A 174 30.40 16.01 -12.02
C ALA A 174 30.13 16.57 -10.61
N GLY A 175 30.16 15.65 -9.64
CA GLY A 175 30.70 15.90 -8.30
C GLY A 175 29.67 16.08 -7.19
N ALA A 176 29.59 15.11 -6.28
CA ALA A 176 29.55 15.32 -4.83
C ALA A 176 29.51 13.96 -4.12
N ALA A 177 30.66 13.54 -3.59
CA ALA A 177 30.74 12.52 -2.57
C ALA A 177 30.25 13.15 -1.25
N THR A 178 29.25 12.54 -0.62
CA THR A 178 28.88 12.88 0.75
C THR A 178 29.63 11.92 1.67
N ALA A 179 30.77 12.39 2.15
CA ALA A 179 31.45 11.85 3.31
C ALA A 179 30.67 12.29 4.55
N GLU A 180 30.05 11.36 5.27
CA GLU A 180 29.73 11.56 6.67
C GLU A 180 30.81 10.89 7.51
N SER A 181 31.85 11.68 7.74
CA SER A 181 32.89 11.45 8.74
C SER A 181 32.30 11.76 10.11
N GLY A 182 31.70 10.76 10.75
CA GLY A 182 31.42 10.75 12.18
C GLY A 182 32.61 10.15 12.93
N GLY A 183 33.55 11.02 13.32
CA GLY A 183 34.77 10.63 14.01
C GLY A 183 34.51 10.11 15.42
N GLU A 184 35.17 8.99 15.73
CA GLU A 184 35.78 8.71 17.02
C GLU A 184 37.01 7.87 16.68
N THR A 185 38.19 8.48 16.68
CA THR A 185 39.47 7.76 16.76
C THR A 185 39.53 7.13 18.15
N ARG A 186 38.78 6.04 18.32
CA ARG A 186 39.01 5.08 19.39
C ARG A 186 40.34 4.43 19.02
N GLU A 187 41.34 4.57 19.90
CA GLU A 187 42.58 3.82 19.81
C GLU A 187 42.25 2.39 19.36
N GLU A 188 42.96 1.86 18.37
CA GLU A 188 42.76 0.51 17.88
C GLU A 188 43.15 -0.47 19.00
N VAL A 189 42.24 -0.65 19.95
CA VAL A 189 42.30 -1.72 20.92
C VAL A 189 42.23 -3.02 20.11
N PRO A 190 43.20 -3.94 20.27
CA PRO A 190 43.18 -5.22 19.57
C PRO A 190 41.80 -5.87 19.70
N PHE A 191 41.30 -6.46 18.61
CA PHE A 191 39.97 -7.06 18.57
C PHE A 191 39.75 -8.06 19.73
N GLU A 192 40.78 -8.80 20.13
CA GLU A 192 40.79 -9.70 21.29
C GLU A 192 40.56 -9.02 22.64
N GLU A 193 41.01 -7.78 22.83
CA GLU A 193 40.90 -7.00 24.08
C GLU A 193 39.56 -6.26 24.20
N LEU A 194 38.77 -6.28 23.13
CA LEU A 194 37.48 -5.62 23.06
C LEU A 194 36.42 -6.43 23.85
N CYS A 195 35.46 -5.76 24.50
CA CYS A 195 34.37 -6.46 25.18
C CYS A 195 33.48 -7.19 24.16
N ASP A 196 32.76 -8.23 24.60
CA ASP A 196 32.00 -9.09 23.68
C ASP A 196 30.96 -8.30 22.87
N GLU A 197 30.32 -7.29 23.46
CA GLU A 197 29.37 -6.41 22.77
C GLU A 197 30.03 -5.62 21.64
N ASP A 198 31.23 -5.12 21.89
CA ASP A 198 31.99 -4.35 20.93
C ASP A 198 32.59 -5.27 19.85
N LYS A 199 32.97 -6.52 20.18
CA LYS A 199 33.38 -7.56 19.21
C LYS A 199 32.24 -7.90 18.26
N ILE A 200 31.05 -8.19 18.81
CA ILE A 200 29.83 -8.45 18.05
C ILE A 200 29.54 -7.27 17.13
N MET A 201 29.54 -6.05 17.67
CA MET A 201 29.27 -4.85 16.88
C MET A 201 30.29 -4.66 15.74
N THR A 202 31.58 -4.83 16.01
CA THR A 202 32.65 -4.64 15.02
C THR A 202 32.58 -5.70 13.93
N PHE A 203 32.36 -6.97 14.31
CA PHE A 203 32.21 -8.08 13.38
C PHE A 203 31.03 -7.88 12.44
N PHE A 204 29.82 -7.64 12.97
CA PHE A 204 28.63 -7.49 12.13
C PHE A 204 28.67 -6.22 11.28
N LYS A 205 29.23 -5.11 11.77
CA LYS A 205 29.44 -3.92 10.94
C LYS A 205 30.38 -4.19 9.79
N ARG A 206 31.49 -4.90 10.03
CA ARG A 206 32.44 -5.31 8.99
C ARG A 206 31.76 -6.21 7.97
N LEU A 207 31.06 -7.26 8.43
CA LEU A 207 30.34 -8.20 7.58
C LEU A 207 29.29 -7.50 6.70
N MET A 208 28.49 -6.59 7.28
CA MET A 208 27.50 -5.83 6.52
C MET A 208 28.14 -4.85 5.53
N SER A 209 29.32 -4.31 5.85
CA SER A 209 30.05 -3.42 4.95
C SER A 209 30.64 -4.18 3.78
N GLU A 210 31.27 -5.34 4.03
CA GLU A 210 31.79 -6.24 2.99
C GLU A 210 30.65 -6.71 2.07
N TRP A 211 29.51 -7.13 2.63
CA TRP A 211 28.37 -7.55 1.81
C TRP A 211 27.76 -6.39 1.00
N SER A 212 27.67 -5.19 1.58
CA SER A 212 27.23 -4.00 0.83
C SER A 212 28.19 -3.66 -0.31
N GLN A 213 29.50 -3.81 -0.08
CA GLN A 213 30.52 -3.59 -1.10
C GLN A 213 30.38 -4.60 -2.25
N GLU A 214 30.18 -5.89 -1.96
CA GLU A 214 29.90 -6.90 -2.99
C GLU A 214 28.67 -6.56 -3.83
N MET A 215 27.63 -5.98 -3.20
CA MET A 215 26.42 -5.53 -3.89
C MET A 215 26.66 -4.32 -4.80
N ASP A 216 27.59 -3.43 -4.43
CA ASP A 216 27.96 -2.24 -5.22
C ASP A 216 28.90 -2.58 -6.37
N GLU A 217 29.83 -3.51 -6.14
CA GLU A 217 30.76 -4.05 -7.15
C GLU A 217 30.08 -4.98 -8.16
N MET A 218 28.88 -5.47 -7.84
CA MET A 218 28.10 -6.33 -8.74
C MET A 218 27.95 -5.70 -10.14
N PRO A 219 28.25 -6.47 -11.21
CA PRO A 219 28.14 -6.00 -12.58
C PRO A 219 26.78 -5.35 -12.85
N GLU A 220 26.80 -4.22 -13.53
CA GLU A 220 25.60 -3.41 -13.77
C GLU A 220 24.50 -4.18 -14.51
N ALA A 221 24.88 -5.16 -15.35
CA ALA A 221 23.97 -6.07 -16.02
C ALA A 221 23.18 -6.95 -15.03
N GLU A 222 23.88 -7.50 -14.03
CA GLU A 222 23.30 -8.40 -13.02
C GLU A 222 22.49 -7.62 -11.98
N ARG A 223 22.98 -6.45 -11.55
CA ARG A 223 22.31 -5.56 -10.60
C ARG A 223 20.98 -5.03 -11.12
N ARG A 224 20.80 -4.93 -12.44
CA ARG A 224 19.50 -4.56 -13.06
C ARG A 224 18.47 -5.69 -13.08
N THR A 225 18.90 -6.94 -12.96
CA THR A 225 17.99 -8.10 -12.97
C THR A 225 17.07 -8.08 -11.74
N ALA A 226 15.96 -8.82 -11.82
CA ALA A 226 15.07 -8.98 -10.67
C ALA A 226 15.79 -9.63 -9.47
N LYS A 227 16.69 -10.58 -9.74
CA LYS A 227 17.50 -11.25 -8.70
C LYS A 227 18.50 -10.30 -8.05
N GLY A 228 19.22 -9.49 -8.85
CA GLY A 228 20.15 -8.48 -8.32
C GLY A 228 19.43 -7.42 -7.49
N LYS A 229 18.31 -6.89 -7.97
CA LYS A 229 17.48 -5.94 -7.19
C LYS A 229 16.97 -6.53 -5.89
N ALA A 230 16.54 -7.79 -5.90
CA ALA A 230 16.12 -8.50 -4.70
C ALA A 230 17.29 -8.68 -3.72
N ALA A 231 18.48 -9.07 -4.19
CA ALA A 231 19.66 -9.23 -3.34
C ALA A 231 20.07 -7.91 -2.65
N VAL A 232 20.12 -6.81 -3.40
CA VAL A 232 20.43 -5.48 -2.84
C VAL A 232 19.37 -5.04 -1.82
N ALA A 233 18.09 -5.28 -2.10
CA ALA A 233 17.00 -4.98 -1.17
C ALA A 233 17.11 -5.82 0.11
N THR A 234 17.41 -7.11 0.01
CA THR A 234 17.61 -7.99 1.17
C THR A 234 18.80 -7.53 2.02
N CYS A 235 19.93 -7.18 1.42
CA CYS A 235 21.09 -6.66 2.15
C CYS A 235 20.72 -5.40 2.96
N LYS A 236 19.99 -4.46 2.35
CA LYS A 236 19.51 -3.24 3.04
C LYS A 236 18.50 -3.54 4.15
N GLN A 237 17.61 -4.49 3.92
CA GLN A 237 16.64 -4.93 4.94
C GLN A 237 17.35 -5.56 6.13
N CYS A 238 18.32 -6.45 5.90
CA CYS A 238 19.16 -7.03 6.95
C CYS A 238 19.90 -5.96 7.77
N ALA A 239 20.47 -4.95 7.11
CA ALA A 239 21.13 -3.83 7.80
C ALA A 239 20.18 -3.11 8.76
N ARG A 240 18.94 -2.83 8.32
CA ARG A 240 17.91 -2.19 9.16
C ARG A 240 17.52 -3.05 10.36
N TYR A 241 17.45 -4.37 10.19
CA TYR A 241 17.12 -5.30 11.27
C TYR A 241 18.23 -5.48 12.30
N LEU A 242 19.48 -5.18 11.95
CA LEU A 242 20.61 -5.19 12.89
C LEU A 242 20.75 -3.87 13.67
N GLU A 243 20.10 -2.78 13.25
CA GLU A 243 20.17 -1.49 13.93
C GLU A 243 19.74 -1.54 15.41
N PRO A 244 18.65 -2.24 15.80
CA PRO A 244 18.31 -2.42 17.22
C PRO A 244 19.39 -3.18 18.02
N LEU A 245 20.03 -4.18 17.41
CA LEU A 245 21.13 -4.92 18.03
C LEU A 245 22.32 -4.00 18.29
N PHE A 246 22.72 -3.20 17.31
CA PHE A 246 23.82 -2.24 17.51
C PHE A 246 23.53 -1.20 18.58
N LYS A 247 22.27 -0.76 18.71
CA LYS A 247 21.84 0.11 19.81
C LYS A 247 21.95 -0.58 21.18
N LEU A 248 21.68 -1.88 21.27
CA LEU A 248 21.85 -2.66 22.50
C LEU A 248 23.33 -2.82 22.87
N CYS A 249 24.18 -3.18 21.90
CA CYS A 249 25.62 -3.32 22.08
C CYS A 249 26.26 -2.00 22.55
N LYS A 250 25.91 -0.87 21.94
CA LYS A 250 26.40 0.47 22.34
C LYS A 250 26.04 0.86 23.77
N LYS A 251 24.89 0.40 24.27
CA LYS A 251 24.46 0.70 25.64
C LYS A 251 25.12 -0.20 26.68
N LYS A 252 25.92 -1.21 26.29
CA LYS A 252 26.47 -2.27 27.16
C LYS A 252 25.39 -2.95 28.01
N VAL A 253 24.17 -3.07 27.48
CA VAL A 253 23.00 -3.61 28.19
C VAL A 253 22.91 -5.14 28.07
N CYS A 254 23.84 -5.81 27.37
CA CYS A 254 23.84 -7.27 27.25
C CYS A 254 23.95 -7.98 28.62
N ASP A 255 24.58 -7.36 29.63
CA ASP A 255 24.57 -7.84 31.02
C ASP A 255 23.17 -7.85 31.66
N SER A 256 22.25 -6.99 31.21
CA SER A 256 20.89 -6.93 31.74
C SER A 256 19.96 -8.02 31.17
N ILE A 257 20.30 -8.62 30.03
CA ILE A 257 19.47 -9.67 29.41
C ILE A 257 19.77 -11.02 30.09
N ASN A 258 21.03 -11.31 30.43
CA ASN A 258 21.40 -12.53 31.16
C ASN A 258 21.00 -12.51 32.65
N SER A 259 20.80 -11.35 33.27
CA SER A 259 20.35 -11.28 34.66
C SER A 259 18.83 -11.47 34.84
N ARG A 260 18.03 -11.39 33.76
CA ARG A 260 16.57 -11.63 33.81
C ARG A 260 16.16 -13.09 33.57
N THR A 261 17.08 -13.95 33.15
CA THR A 261 16.82 -15.41 33.02
C THR A 261 17.03 -16.19 34.31
N HIS A 262 17.48 -15.55 35.40
CA HIS A 262 17.45 -16.12 36.75
C HIS A 262 16.31 -15.52 37.58
N LEU A 263 15.07 -15.82 37.20
CA LEU A 263 13.92 -15.62 38.07
C LEU A 263 13.24 -16.96 38.37
N ARG A 264 13.63 -17.52 39.51
CA ARG A 264 12.84 -18.29 40.49
C ARG A 264 12.06 -19.50 39.95
N ILE A 265 12.63 -20.68 40.17
CA ILE A 265 11.85 -21.83 40.71
C ILE A 265 11.67 -21.57 42.20
#